data_AF-A0AAX4P947-F1
#
_entry.id   AF-A0AAX4P947-F1
#
_cell.length_a   1.000
_cell.length_b   1.000
_cell.length_c   1.000
_cell.angle_alpha   90.00
_cell.angle_beta   90.00
_cell.angle_gamma   90.00
#
_symmetry.space_group_name_H-M   'P 1'
#
loop_
_entity.id
_entity.type
_entity.pdbx_description
1 polymer ?
#
loop_
_entity_poly.entity_id
_entity_poly.type
_entity_poly.pdbx_seq_one_letter_code
_entity_poly.pdbx_strand_id
1 'polypeptide(L)'
;MAGLATLWGHGLRATGRRALECGVPGLSRALHLHSGTPLLPPRSALPPFSLPTLGRVIQTSSGPNTGRSCSTDASGGASEGDVRQELLRASMTHVGKLGFTMEAIHAAGRELGFSSAVANVFERKEAELIEHFLEDCRSKMNQELEERSEEIASMKIREKIATAVRVRLKLMAPHVEAWPRAVYVMSQPPNVASSLYHLHLLVDDMWHVAGDKSTDLNWYSKRMLLAGVYTSSELFMVQDSSRDFEETWHFVDRQISRVLKLGKAGSDLLNFFASRGAPSPGKGTRV
;
A
#
# COMPACT_ATOMS: atom_id res chain seq x y z
N MET A 1 35.78 38.77 -12.69
CA MET A 1 35.76 40.16 -13.16
C MET A 1 34.78 40.25 -14.32
N ALA A 2 33.69 41.00 -14.11
CA ALA A 2 32.69 41.51 -15.08
C ALA A 2 31.98 40.48 -15.99
N GLY A 3 30.66 40.44 -16.14
CA GLY A 3 29.64 41.48 -15.98
C GLY A 3 29.02 41.83 -17.33
N LEU A 4 27.70 42.14 -17.33
CA LEU A 4 26.80 42.63 -18.39
C LEU A 4 25.81 41.56 -18.91
N ALA A 5 24.54 41.47 -18.52
CA ALA A 5 23.43 42.45 -18.40
C ALA A 5 22.78 42.85 -19.74
N THR A 6 21.52 42.47 -19.96
CA THR A 6 20.35 43.33 -20.31
C THR A 6 19.12 42.42 -20.58
N LEU A 7 17.99 42.48 -19.84
CA LEU A 7 16.93 43.50 -19.73
C LEU A 7 16.16 43.75 -21.03
N TRP A 8 14.87 43.38 -21.05
CA TRP A 8 13.70 43.95 -21.75
C TRP A 8 12.48 43.38 -21.00
N GLY A 9 11.41 44.08 -20.64
CA GLY A 9 10.90 45.41 -20.97
C GLY A 9 9.37 45.36 -20.81
N HIS A 10 8.82 46.22 -19.95
CA HIS A 10 7.41 46.32 -19.56
C HIS A 10 6.45 46.85 -20.65
N GLY A 11 5.15 46.53 -20.52
CA GLY A 11 3.99 47.31 -21.00
C GLY A 11 2.67 46.58 -20.64
N LEU A 12 1.89 46.86 -19.58
CA LEU A 12 1.04 47.99 -19.14
C LEU A 12 -0.29 48.24 -19.91
N ARG A 13 -1.40 47.98 -19.18
CA ARG A 13 -2.78 48.56 -19.23
C ARG A 13 -3.65 48.22 -20.48
N ALA A 14 -4.98 48.05 -20.41
CA ALA A 14 -6.00 48.74 -19.63
C ALA A 14 -7.38 48.00 -19.55
N THR A 15 -8.18 48.33 -18.51
CA THR A 15 -9.69 48.43 -18.44
C THR A 15 -10.56 47.18 -18.71
N GLY A 16 -11.59 46.77 -17.96
CA GLY A 16 -12.37 47.35 -16.86
C GLY A 16 -13.86 47.04 -17.06
N ARG A 17 -14.53 46.37 -16.11
CA ARG A 17 -15.93 46.62 -15.65
C ARG A 17 -16.41 45.58 -14.63
N ARG A 18 -16.98 46.10 -13.53
CA ARG A 18 -17.84 45.40 -12.56
C ARG A 18 -19.25 45.25 -13.10
N ALA A 19 -19.94 44.17 -12.75
CA ALA A 19 -21.37 44.16 -12.50
C ALA A 19 -21.66 43.17 -11.36
N LEU A 20 -22.29 43.68 -10.30
CA LEU A 20 -22.96 42.93 -9.24
C LEU A 20 -24.33 42.47 -9.77
N GLU A 21 -24.85 41.33 -9.31
CA GLU A 21 -26.22 41.24 -8.77
C GLU A 21 -26.53 39.86 -8.16
N CYS A 22 -27.46 39.90 -7.22
CA CYS A 22 -27.79 38.95 -6.16
C CYS A 22 -28.76 37.83 -6.55
N GLY A 23 -28.92 36.83 -5.65
CA GLY A 23 -30.25 36.28 -5.30
C GLY A 23 -30.50 34.78 -5.51
N VAL A 24 -30.43 34.01 -4.43
CA VAL A 24 -30.99 32.64 -4.19
C VAL A 24 -32.54 32.71 -4.02
N PRO A 25 -33.36 31.64 -3.78
CA PRO A 25 -33.24 30.17 -3.90
C PRO A 25 -34.49 29.46 -4.54
N GLY A 26 -34.49 28.13 -4.72
CA GLY A 26 -35.75 27.36 -4.84
C GLY A 26 -35.76 26.01 -5.59
N LEU A 27 -35.61 24.92 -4.83
CA LEU A 27 -36.19 23.56 -4.94
C LEU A 27 -36.98 23.12 -6.20
N SER A 28 -36.55 21.99 -6.81
CA SER A 28 -37.40 20.79 -7.04
C SER A 28 -36.58 19.55 -7.45
N ARG A 29 -36.40 18.62 -6.50
CA ARG A 29 -36.79 17.17 -6.50
C ARG A 29 -37.09 16.55 -7.90
N ALA A 30 -36.69 15.34 -8.29
CA ALA A 30 -35.91 14.21 -7.79
C ALA A 30 -35.71 13.23 -8.96
N LEU A 31 -34.69 12.37 -8.89
CA LEU A 31 -34.83 10.92 -9.08
C LEU A 31 -33.49 10.22 -8.84
N HIS A 32 -33.51 9.33 -7.86
CA HIS A 32 -32.43 8.46 -7.44
C HIS A 32 -32.06 7.44 -8.53
N LEU A 33 -30.76 7.26 -8.74
CA LEU A 33 -30.16 5.95 -8.97
C LEU A 33 -28.82 5.93 -8.24
N HIS A 34 -28.83 5.38 -7.02
CA HIS A 34 -27.63 5.06 -6.26
C HIS A 34 -26.83 3.98 -7.00
N SER A 35 -25.73 4.36 -7.63
CA SER A 35 -24.61 3.47 -7.94
C SER A 35 -23.51 3.69 -6.89
N GLY A 36 -23.87 3.50 -5.62
CA GLY A 36 -22.92 3.48 -4.53
C GLY A 36 -22.22 2.14 -4.47
N THR A 37 -21.28 1.88 -5.38
CA THR A 37 -20.26 0.86 -5.13
C THR A 37 -19.25 1.50 -4.16
N PRO A 38 -19.04 0.97 -2.95
CA PRO A 38 -18.01 1.52 -2.07
C PRO A 38 -16.66 1.06 -2.61
N LEU A 39 -16.11 1.85 -3.54
CA LEU A 39 -14.75 1.72 -4.03
C LEU A 39 -13.83 2.46 -3.05
N LEU A 40 -12.75 1.80 -2.62
CA LEU A 40 -11.75 2.37 -1.72
C LEU A 40 -11.25 3.71 -2.29
N PRO A 41 -11.37 4.82 -1.56
CA PRO A 41 -11.01 6.12 -2.10
C PRO A 41 -9.49 6.27 -2.26
N PRO A 42 -9.01 7.15 -3.17
CA PRO A 42 -7.59 7.44 -3.32
C PRO A 42 -6.99 7.99 -2.02
N ARG A 43 -5.66 7.84 -1.86
CA ARG A 43 -4.86 8.15 -0.66
C ARG A 43 -5.19 9.47 0.07
N SER A 44 -5.72 10.48 -0.63
CA SER A 44 -6.16 11.76 -0.04
C SER A 44 -7.46 11.69 0.78
N ALA A 45 -8.16 10.55 0.81
CA ALA A 45 -9.50 10.43 1.41
C ALA A 45 -9.65 9.22 2.36
N LEU A 46 -8.56 8.56 2.74
CA LEU A 46 -8.59 7.48 3.72
C LEU A 46 -8.20 8.00 5.12
N PRO A 47 -9.05 7.84 6.15
CA PRO A 47 -8.61 7.98 7.55
C PRO A 47 -7.62 6.86 7.92
N PRO A 48 -6.79 7.01 8.97
CA PRO A 48 -6.00 5.90 9.51
C PRO A 48 -6.96 4.75 9.86
N PHE A 49 -6.67 3.57 9.32
CA PHE A 49 -7.58 2.43 9.40
C PHE A 49 -7.54 1.81 10.80
N SER A 50 -8.54 2.09 11.62
CA SER A 50 -8.80 1.34 12.85
C SER A 50 -9.69 0.15 12.51
N LEU A 51 -9.15 -1.07 12.57
CA LEU A 51 -9.99 -2.28 12.52
C LEU A 51 -11.00 -2.23 13.67
N PRO A 52 -12.28 -2.55 13.45
CA PRO A 52 -13.21 -2.73 14.55
C PRO A 52 -12.77 -3.99 15.32
N THR A 53 -12.20 -3.79 16.50
CA THR A 53 -12.04 -4.85 17.49
C THR A 53 -13.42 -5.44 17.73
N LEU A 54 -13.62 -6.71 17.37
CA LEU A 54 -14.83 -7.47 17.70
C LEU A 54 -14.83 -7.67 19.22
N GLY A 55 -15.29 -6.64 19.94
CA GLY A 55 -15.41 -6.62 21.39
C GLY A 55 -16.38 -7.70 21.83
N ARG A 56 -15.84 -8.82 22.31
CA ARG A 56 -16.61 -9.82 23.06
C ARG A 56 -17.05 -9.18 24.37
N VAL A 57 -18.35 -8.93 24.48
CA VAL A 57 -19.02 -8.55 25.72
C VAL A 57 -18.86 -9.69 26.73
N ILE A 58 -17.97 -9.53 27.69
CA ILE A 58 -17.98 -10.31 28.94
C ILE A 58 -18.67 -9.43 29.98
N GLN A 59 -19.92 -9.73 30.29
CA GLN A 59 -20.59 -9.22 31.48
C GLN A 59 -19.96 -9.87 32.71
N THR A 60 -19.20 -9.11 33.49
CA THR A 60 -18.83 -9.52 34.86
C THR A 60 -19.76 -8.82 35.84
N SER A 61 -20.54 -9.62 36.55
CA SER A 61 -21.40 -9.20 37.66
C SER A 61 -20.57 -8.64 38.83
N SER A 62 -21.00 -7.49 39.32
CA SER A 62 -20.45 -6.73 40.43
C SER A 62 -20.57 -7.46 41.78
N GLY A 63 -19.50 -7.46 42.56
CA GLY A 63 -19.49 -7.77 44.00
C GLY A 63 -18.44 -6.89 44.71
N PRO A 64 -18.69 -6.37 45.93
CA PRO A 64 -17.91 -5.26 46.46
C PRO A 64 -16.72 -5.65 47.34
N ASN A 65 -15.63 -4.90 47.13
CA ASN A 65 -14.74 -4.29 48.12
C ASN A 65 -13.92 -5.19 49.08
N THR A 66 -12.59 -5.12 49.01
CA THR A 66 -11.71 -4.53 50.05
C THR A 66 -10.23 -4.84 49.80
N GLY A 67 -9.39 -3.81 49.92
CA GLY A 67 -8.07 -3.99 50.53
C GLY A 67 -6.84 -3.91 49.61
N ARG A 68 -6.06 -2.85 49.89
CA ARG A 68 -4.59 -2.81 49.89
C ARG A 68 -3.91 -2.30 48.62
N SER A 69 -3.66 -0.98 48.62
CA SER A 69 -2.61 -0.36 47.84
C SER A 69 -1.26 -0.96 48.20
N CYS A 70 -0.55 -1.47 47.21
CA CYS A 70 0.90 -1.63 47.27
C CYS A 70 1.47 -0.74 46.17
N SER A 71 2.07 0.36 46.59
CA SER A 71 2.88 1.23 45.75
C SER A 71 4.14 0.45 45.35
N THR A 72 4.22 0.00 44.11
CA THR A 72 5.47 -0.41 43.47
C THR A 72 5.95 0.72 42.58
N ASP A 73 6.93 1.43 43.11
CA ASP A 73 8.10 2.04 42.49
C ASP A 73 8.08 2.31 40.98
N ALA A 74 8.40 3.57 40.69
CA ALA A 74 8.73 4.09 39.38
C ALA A 74 9.99 3.41 38.81
N SER A 75 9.78 2.40 37.97
CA SER A 75 10.70 2.02 36.89
C SER A 75 10.01 2.38 35.58
N GLY A 76 10.68 3.10 34.68
CA GLY A 76 10.15 3.52 33.38
C GLY A 76 9.59 2.33 32.59
N GLY A 77 8.30 2.07 32.74
CA GLY A 77 7.61 0.96 32.12
C GLY A 77 7.52 1.22 30.63
N ALA A 78 8.28 0.45 29.84
CA ALA A 78 8.04 0.34 28.42
C ALA A 78 6.55 0.03 28.22
N SER A 79 5.86 0.81 27.37
CA SER A 79 4.45 0.53 27.08
C SER A 79 4.34 -0.85 26.43
N GLU A 80 3.18 -1.49 26.53
CA GLU A 80 2.94 -2.78 25.86
C GLU A 80 3.27 -2.72 24.36
N GLY A 81 3.02 -1.56 23.72
CA GLY A 81 3.40 -1.30 22.34
C GLY A 81 4.91 -1.29 22.10
N ASP A 82 5.70 -0.74 23.03
CA ASP A 82 7.17 -0.72 22.93
C ASP A 82 7.74 -2.13 23.04
N VAL A 83 7.21 -2.95 23.95
CA VAL A 83 7.60 -4.36 24.10
C VAL A 83 7.26 -5.15 22.84
N ARG A 84 6.05 -4.95 22.29
CA ARG A 84 5.61 -5.59 21.04
C ARG A 84 6.55 -5.28 19.89
N GLN A 85 6.88 -4.01 19.69
CA GLN A 85 7.72 -3.56 18.57
C GLN A 85 9.16 -4.05 18.72
N GLU A 86 9.71 -3.99 19.93
CA GLU A 86 11.07 -4.47 20.21
C GLU A 86 11.18 -5.99 19.99
N LEU A 87 10.16 -6.75 20.39
CA LEU A 87 10.12 -8.19 20.19
C LEU A 87 10.00 -8.56 18.69
N LEU A 88 9.19 -7.84 17.90
CA LEU A 88 9.11 -8.04 16.45
C LEU A 88 10.45 -7.77 15.77
N ARG A 89 11.08 -6.65 16.12
CA ARG A 89 12.39 -6.26 15.59
C ARG A 89 13.45 -7.30 15.90
N ALA A 90 13.50 -7.79 17.14
CA ALA A 90 14.43 -8.85 17.54
C ALA A 90 14.11 -10.19 16.86
N SER A 91 12.84 -10.51 16.63
CA SER A 91 12.43 -11.76 15.95
C SER A 91 12.97 -11.86 14.52
N MET A 92 13.16 -10.73 13.83
CA MET A 92 13.66 -10.71 12.44
C MET A 92 15.08 -11.31 12.30
N THR A 93 15.92 -11.27 13.34
CA THR A 93 17.25 -11.89 13.30
C THR A 93 17.19 -13.42 13.25
N HIS A 94 16.07 -14.00 13.68
CA HIS A 94 15.84 -15.45 13.73
C HIS A 94 15.12 -15.99 12.50
N VAL A 95 14.43 -15.14 11.72
CA VAL A 95 13.63 -15.55 10.56
C VAL A 95 14.46 -16.28 9.51
N GLY A 96 15.73 -15.92 9.32
CA GLY A 96 16.60 -16.62 8.38
C GLY A 96 16.81 -18.11 8.69
N LYS A 97 16.71 -18.51 9.96
CA LYS A 97 16.89 -19.91 10.39
C LYS A 97 15.57 -20.60 10.72
N LEU A 98 14.66 -19.89 11.40
CA LEU A 98 13.42 -20.44 11.94
C LEU A 98 12.18 -20.12 11.07
N GLY A 99 12.35 -19.30 10.03
CA GLY A 99 11.27 -18.79 9.21
C GLY A 99 10.34 -17.82 9.95
N PHE A 100 9.26 -17.43 9.28
CA PHE A 100 8.19 -16.62 9.86
C PHE A 100 7.31 -17.49 10.77
N THR A 101 7.77 -17.77 11.98
CA THR A 101 7.14 -18.71 12.92
C THR A 101 7.11 -18.16 14.35
N MET A 102 6.25 -18.74 15.18
CA MET A 102 6.24 -18.46 16.63
C MET A 102 7.56 -18.85 17.32
N GLU A 103 8.33 -19.79 16.74
CA GLU A 103 9.63 -20.15 17.28
C GLU A 103 10.65 -19.01 17.16
N ALA A 104 10.61 -18.24 16.07
CA ALA A 104 11.41 -17.02 15.92
C ALA A 104 11.07 -15.98 17.00
N ILE A 105 9.78 -15.81 17.28
CA ILE A 105 9.29 -14.91 18.35
C ILE A 105 9.75 -15.38 19.72
N HIS A 106 9.62 -16.68 20.01
CA HIS A 106 10.08 -17.23 21.29
C HIS A 106 11.61 -17.16 21.45
N ALA A 107 12.37 -17.32 20.35
CA ALA A 107 13.81 -17.17 20.38
C ALA A 107 14.24 -15.75 20.75
N ALA A 108 13.66 -14.74 20.09
CA ALA A 108 13.87 -13.34 20.44
C ALA A 108 13.44 -13.01 21.87
N GLY A 109 12.29 -13.54 22.31
CA GLY A 109 11.82 -13.35 23.69
C GLY A 109 12.82 -13.84 24.73
N ARG A 110 13.43 -15.02 24.51
CA ARG A 110 14.47 -15.56 25.40
C ARG A 110 15.73 -14.70 25.41
N GLU A 111 16.16 -14.19 24.26
CA GLU A 111 17.34 -13.31 24.15
C GLU A 111 17.14 -11.98 24.89
N LEU A 112 15.92 -11.44 24.85
CA LEU A 112 15.54 -10.22 25.56
C LEU A 112 15.26 -10.44 27.06
N GLY A 113 15.37 -11.69 27.56
CA GLY A 113 15.12 -12.02 28.96
C GLY A 113 13.63 -12.10 29.34
N PHE A 114 12.73 -12.15 28.35
CA PHE A 114 11.30 -12.34 28.59
C PHE A 114 10.94 -13.81 28.82
N SER A 115 9.83 -14.04 29.53
CA SER A 115 9.24 -15.38 29.66
C SER A 115 8.56 -15.80 28.34
N SER A 116 8.28 -17.10 28.17
CA SER A 116 7.55 -17.59 26.99
C SER A 116 6.14 -16.99 26.83
N ALA A 117 5.56 -16.47 27.91
CA ALA A 117 4.26 -15.81 27.89
C ALA A 117 4.25 -14.49 27.12
N VAL A 118 5.42 -13.87 26.85
CA VAL A 118 5.52 -12.61 26.11
C VAL A 118 4.92 -12.69 24.70
N ALA A 119 4.92 -13.88 24.11
CA ALA A 119 4.33 -14.11 22.79
C ALA A 119 2.80 -14.00 22.76
N ASN A 120 2.15 -13.91 23.93
CA ASN A 120 0.72 -13.62 24.02
C ASN A 120 0.37 -12.16 23.74
N VAL A 121 1.36 -11.26 23.70
CA VAL A 121 1.18 -9.87 23.22
C VAL A 121 0.74 -9.85 21.75
N PHE A 122 1.03 -10.90 20.98
CA PHE A 122 0.55 -11.06 19.60
C PHE A 122 -0.77 -11.82 19.58
N GLU A 123 -1.84 -11.14 19.16
CA GLU A 123 -3.18 -11.72 18.97
C GLU A 123 -3.21 -12.65 17.75
N ARG A 124 -2.61 -12.22 16.63
CA ARG A 124 -2.55 -12.95 15.34
C ARG A 124 -1.22 -13.66 15.11
N LYS A 125 -0.42 -13.83 16.17
CA LYS A 125 0.76 -14.71 16.18
C LYS A 125 1.75 -14.36 15.08
N GLU A 126 2.22 -15.33 14.30
CA GLU A 126 3.19 -15.11 13.21
C GLU A 126 2.72 -14.15 12.12
N ALA A 127 1.41 -13.88 11.98
CA ALA A 127 0.90 -12.91 11.01
C ALA A 127 1.41 -11.50 11.31
N GLU A 128 1.54 -11.13 12.59
CA GLU A 128 2.05 -9.82 13.00
C GLU A 128 3.55 -9.68 12.71
N LEU A 129 4.31 -10.78 12.76
CA LEU A 129 5.71 -10.81 12.35
C LEU A 129 5.86 -10.61 10.83
N ILE A 130 4.98 -11.23 10.04
CA ILE A 130 4.98 -11.07 8.58
C ILE A 130 4.58 -9.63 8.21
N GLU A 131 3.56 -9.06 8.86
CA GLU A 131 3.16 -7.67 8.63
C GLU A 131 4.27 -6.68 8.98
N HIS A 132 4.96 -6.89 10.11
CA HIS A 132 6.14 -6.10 10.47
C HIS A 132 7.21 -6.13 9.36
N PHE A 133 7.48 -7.32 8.81
CA PHE A 133 8.42 -7.46 7.70
C PHE A 133 7.93 -6.78 6.41
N LEU A 134 6.62 -6.86 6.10
CA LEU A 134 6.04 -6.18 4.93
C LEU A 134 6.16 -4.64 5.06
N GLU A 135 5.91 -4.10 6.25
CA GLU A 135 6.06 -2.67 6.54
C GLU A 135 7.50 -2.21 6.46
N ASP A 136 8.43 -2.97 7.05
CA ASP A 136 9.87 -2.70 7.00
C ASP A 136 10.39 -2.73 5.56
N CYS A 137 10.02 -3.74 4.77
CA CYS A 137 10.36 -3.80 3.35
C CYS A 137 9.78 -2.64 2.54
N ARG A 138 8.53 -2.22 2.83
CA ARG A 138 7.92 -1.07 2.15
C ARG A 138 8.64 0.23 2.51
N SER A 139 8.98 0.41 3.78
CA SER A 139 9.73 1.57 4.26
C SER A 139 11.11 1.65 3.61
N LYS A 140 11.86 0.55 3.59
CA LYS A 140 13.17 0.46 2.93
C LYS A 140 13.09 0.68 1.41
N MET A 141 12.07 0.14 0.75
CA MET A 141 11.83 0.41 -0.67
C MET A 141 11.62 1.91 -0.91
N ASN A 142 10.75 2.55 -0.13
CA ASN A 142 10.47 3.98 -0.29
C ASN A 142 11.71 4.83 -0.01
N GLN A 143 12.50 4.47 1.00
CA GLN A 143 13.77 5.12 1.29
C GLN A 143 14.75 5.00 0.11
N GLU A 144 14.99 3.80 -0.41
CA GLU A 144 15.91 3.60 -1.54
C GLU A 144 15.45 4.35 -2.81
N LEU A 145 14.13 4.38 -3.05
CA LEU A 145 13.56 5.12 -4.19
C LEU A 145 13.68 6.65 -4.01
N GLU A 146 13.58 7.15 -2.78
CA GLU A 146 13.78 8.57 -2.49
C GLU A 146 15.26 8.98 -2.64
N GLU A 147 16.18 8.16 -2.13
CA GLU A 147 17.63 8.35 -2.29
C GLU A 147 18.05 8.37 -3.77
N ARG A 148 17.30 7.68 -4.63
CA ARG A 148 17.51 7.60 -6.09
C ARG A 148 16.53 8.47 -6.88
N SER A 149 15.88 9.44 -6.24
CA SER A 149 14.80 10.23 -6.84
C SER A 149 15.22 10.96 -8.13
N GLU A 150 16.44 11.51 -8.20
CA GLU A 150 16.96 12.18 -9.41
C GLU A 150 17.15 11.21 -10.58
N GLU A 151 17.74 10.05 -10.32
CA GLU A 151 17.92 8.97 -11.30
C GLU A 151 16.56 8.50 -11.82
N ILE A 152 15.64 8.21 -10.90
CA ILE A 152 14.28 7.74 -11.20
C ILE A 152 13.48 8.81 -11.95
N ALA A 153 13.65 10.09 -11.66
CA ALA A 153 12.94 11.17 -12.34
C ALA A 153 13.25 11.20 -13.85
N SER A 154 14.47 10.84 -14.24
CA SER A 154 14.93 10.79 -15.64
C SER A 154 14.42 9.57 -16.42
N MET A 155 13.96 8.52 -15.73
CA MET A 155 13.52 7.27 -16.34
C MET A 155 12.13 7.36 -16.97
N LYS A 156 11.87 6.51 -17.98
CA LYS A 156 10.50 6.32 -18.50
C LYS A 156 9.63 5.63 -17.47
N ILE A 157 8.31 5.83 -17.52
CA ILE A 157 7.35 5.22 -16.57
C ILE A 157 7.53 3.70 -16.41
N ARG A 158 7.84 3.00 -17.50
CA ARG A 158 8.12 1.57 -17.53
C ARG A 158 9.31 1.20 -16.65
N GLU A 159 10.39 1.96 -16.79
CA GLU A 159 11.65 1.78 -16.08
C GLU A 159 11.47 2.12 -14.60
N LYS A 160 10.76 3.22 -14.29
CA LYS A 160 10.43 3.57 -12.89
C LYS A 160 9.72 2.43 -12.15
N ILE A 161 8.66 1.89 -12.76
CA ILE A 161 7.90 0.76 -12.18
C ILE A 161 8.77 -0.50 -12.08
N ALA A 162 9.57 -0.81 -13.12
CA ALA A 162 10.47 -1.96 -13.09
C ALA A 162 11.51 -1.84 -11.98
N THR A 163 12.09 -0.65 -11.79
CA THR A 163 13.03 -0.36 -10.71
C THR A 163 12.37 -0.55 -9.35
N ALA A 164 11.18 0.02 -9.13
CA ALA A 164 10.47 -0.12 -7.85
C ALA A 164 10.14 -1.59 -7.51
N VAL A 165 9.64 -2.36 -8.48
CA VAL A 165 9.38 -3.81 -8.32
C VAL A 165 10.67 -4.57 -7.99
N ARG A 166 11.77 -4.29 -8.70
CA ARG A 166 13.06 -4.94 -8.46
C ARG A 166 13.62 -4.62 -7.08
N VAL A 167 13.56 -3.36 -6.65
CA VAL A 167 13.98 -2.94 -5.30
C VAL A 167 13.22 -3.73 -4.25
N ARG A 168 11.88 -3.80 -4.37
CA ARG A 168 11.06 -4.56 -3.42
C ARG A 168 11.41 -6.05 -3.39
N LEU A 169 11.61 -6.68 -4.54
CA LEU A 169 11.96 -8.11 -4.64
C LEU A 169 13.36 -8.39 -4.07
N LYS A 170 14.33 -7.49 -4.27
CA LYS A 170 15.67 -7.61 -3.67
C LYS A 170 15.63 -7.61 -2.14
N LEU A 171 14.77 -6.78 -1.54
CA LEU A 171 14.56 -6.78 -0.08
C LEU A 171 13.95 -8.10 0.44
N MET A 172 13.24 -8.82 -0.41
CA MET A 172 12.67 -10.13 -0.07
C MET A 172 13.67 -11.29 -0.25
N ALA A 173 14.67 -11.13 -1.12
CA ALA A 173 15.61 -12.19 -1.49
C ALA A 173 16.23 -12.96 -0.31
N PRO A 174 16.66 -12.31 0.80
CA PRO A 174 17.23 -13.01 1.96
C PRO A 174 16.26 -13.97 2.67
N HIS A 175 14.95 -13.82 2.43
CA HIS A 175 13.89 -14.56 3.10
C HIS A 175 13.08 -15.44 2.13
N VAL A 176 13.56 -15.62 0.89
CA VAL A 176 12.81 -16.33 -0.17
C VAL A 176 12.47 -17.78 0.21
N GLU A 177 13.36 -18.48 0.91
CA GLU A 177 13.17 -19.87 1.32
C GLU A 177 12.02 -20.03 2.34
N ALA A 178 11.87 -19.06 3.23
CA ALA A 178 10.80 -19.05 4.24
C ALA A 178 9.49 -18.44 3.71
N TRP A 179 9.53 -17.79 2.54
CA TRP A 179 8.42 -17.02 1.99
C TRP A 179 7.15 -17.85 1.68
N PRO A 180 7.21 -19.09 1.15
CA PRO A 180 6.01 -19.89 0.89
C PRO A 180 5.13 -20.07 2.13
N ARG A 181 5.76 -20.25 3.30
CA ARG A 181 5.04 -20.36 4.56
C ARG A 181 4.40 -19.03 4.97
N ALA A 182 5.08 -17.91 4.77
CA ALA A 182 4.51 -16.60 5.02
C ALA A 182 3.28 -16.35 4.12
N VAL A 183 3.37 -16.70 2.83
CA VAL A 183 2.24 -16.61 1.89
C VAL A 183 1.06 -17.47 2.34
N TYR A 184 1.31 -18.68 2.86
CA TYR A 184 0.26 -19.51 3.44
C TYR A 184 -0.48 -18.81 4.59
N VAL A 185 0.26 -18.25 5.56
CA VAL A 185 -0.31 -17.53 6.71
C VAL A 185 -1.09 -16.28 6.26
N MET A 186 -0.54 -15.50 5.33
CA MET A 186 -1.19 -14.32 4.75
C MET A 186 -2.50 -14.67 4.04
N SER A 187 -2.58 -15.85 3.42
CA SER A 187 -3.75 -16.30 2.67
C SER A 187 -4.88 -16.82 3.55
N GLN A 188 -4.66 -16.98 4.86
CA GLN A 188 -5.70 -17.44 5.78
C GLN A 188 -6.81 -16.38 5.92
N PRO A 189 -8.09 -16.78 6.08
CA PRO A 189 -9.22 -15.85 6.21
C PRO A 189 -9.04 -14.69 7.19
N PRO A 190 -8.46 -14.87 8.41
CA PRO A 190 -8.25 -13.74 9.32
C PRO A 190 -7.17 -12.74 8.85
N ASN A 191 -6.27 -13.14 7.95
CA ASN A 191 -5.09 -12.34 7.56
C ASN A 191 -5.16 -11.78 6.13
N VAL A 192 -6.00 -12.37 5.26
CA VAL A 192 -6.05 -12.03 3.83
C VAL A 192 -6.41 -10.57 3.58
N ALA A 193 -7.33 -10.00 4.37
CA ALA A 193 -7.73 -8.61 4.24
C ALA A 193 -6.56 -7.65 4.54
N SER A 194 -5.81 -7.91 5.61
CA SER A 194 -4.61 -7.15 5.97
C SER A 194 -3.51 -7.30 4.92
N SER A 195 -3.26 -8.53 4.47
CA SER A 195 -2.24 -8.82 3.46
C SER A 195 -2.52 -8.10 2.13
N LEU A 196 -3.79 -8.09 1.69
CA LEU A 196 -4.21 -7.34 0.50
C LEU A 196 -4.10 -5.81 0.69
N TYR A 197 -4.33 -5.32 1.91
CA TYR A 197 -4.12 -3.91 2.24
C TYR A 197 -2.64 -3.52 2.12
N HIS A 198 -1.71 -4.33 2.65
CA HIS A 198 -0.27 -4.11 2.46
C HIS A 198 0.14 -4.15 0.98
N LEU A 199 -0.40 -5.09 0.19
CA LEU A 199 -0.18 -5.14 -1.26
C LEU A 199 -0.70 -3.88 -1.96
N HIS A 200 -1.87 -3.40 -1.57
CA HIS A 200 -2.43 -2.16 -2.10
C HIS A 200 -1.52 -0.96 -1.82
N LEU A 201 -1.07 -0.77 -0.57
CA LEU A 201 -0.15 0.30 -0.20
C LEU A 201 1.17 0.23 -0.97
N LEU A 202 1.73 -0.97 -1.10
CA LEU A 202 2.96 -1.20 -1.85
C LEU A 202 2.83 -0.73 -3.31
N VAL A 203 1.75 -1.16 -3.97
CA VAL A 203 1.49 -0.82 -5.38
C VAL A 203 1.16 0.67 -5.55
N ASP A 204 0.48 1.27 -4.58
CA ASP A 204 0.21 2.71 -4.55
C ASP A 204 1.52 3.51 -4.48
N ASP A 205 2.44 3.13 -3.59
CA ASP A 205 3.75 3.76 -3.43
C ASP A 205 4.59 3.62 -4.72
N MET A 206 4.59 2.44 -5.36
CA MET A 206 5.27 2.25 -6.66
C MET A 206 4.74 3.19 -7.75
N TRP A 207 3.41 3.35 -7.85
CA TRP A 207 2.79 4.28 -8.80
C TRP A 207 3.01 5.75 -8.44
N HIS A 208 3.09 6.05 -7.14
CA HIS A 208 3.41 7.39 -6.64
C HIS A 208 4.80 7.83 -7.09
N VAL A 209 5.82 6.98 -6.88
CA VAL A 209 7.20 7.22 -7.35
C VAL A 209 7.28 7.33 -8.87
N ALA A 210 6.45 6.57 -9.59
CA ALA A 210 6.37 6.68 -11.04
C ALA A 210 5.80 8.03 -11.51
N GLY A 211 5.07 8.75 -10.65
CA GLY A 211 4.43 10.02 -10.97
C GLY A 211 3.04 9.87 -11.59
N ASP A 212 2.31 8.79 -11.26
CA ASP A 212 0.95 8.59 -11.75
C ASP A 212 0.00 9.68 -11.23
N LYS A 213 -0.68 10.36 -12.16
CA LYS A 213 -1.71 11.38 -11.87
C LYS A 213 -3.12 10.89 -12.26
N SER A 214 -3.29 9.58 -12.40
CA SER A 214 -4.57 9.02 -12.85
C SER A 214 -5.65 9.20 -11.80
N THR A 215 -6.86 9.48 -12.28
CA THR A 215 -8.08 9.47 -11.46
C THR A 215 -9.02 8.37 -11.97
N ASP A 216 -10.05 8.07 -11.17
CA ASP A 216 -11.19 7.23 -11.58
C ASP A 216 -10.80 5.79 -11.98
N LEU A 217 -11.45 5.21 -12.99
CA LEU A 217 -11.28 3.81 -13.38
C LEU A 217 -9.83 3.46 -13.76
N ASN A 218 -9.10 4.38 -14.38
CA ASN A 218 -7.70 4.17 -14.77
C ASN A 218 -6.80 3.95 -13.54
N TRP A 219 -7.09 4.64 -12.43
CA TRP A 219 -6.37 4.49 -11.17
C TRP A 219 -6.48 3.06 -10.62
N TYR A 220 -7.69 2.49 -10.65
CA TYR A 220 -7.97 1.12 -10.18
C TYR A 220 -7.36 0.06 -11.10
N SER A 221 -7.56 0.19 -12.42
CA SER A 221 -7.03 -0.77 -13.38
C SER A 221 -5.50 -0.85 -13.33
N LYS A 222 -4.81 0.29 -13.20
CA LYS A 222 -3.35 0.34 -13.05
C LYS A 222 -2.85 -0.38 -11.81
N ARG A 223 -3.53 -0.21 -10.66
CA ARG A 223 -3.16 -0.86 -9.39
C ARG A 223 -3.44 -2.35 -9.42
N MET A 224 -4.59 -2.77 -9.94
CA MET A 224 -4.90 -4.19 -10.13
C MET A 224 -3.87 -4.89 -11.02
N LEU A 225 -3.50 -4.27 -12.15
CA LEU A 225 -2.51 -4.84 -13.06
C LEU A 225 -1.11 -4.91 -12.42
N LEU A 226 -0.67 -3.86 -11.74
CA LEU A 226 0.64 -3.86 -11.09
C LEU A 226 0.69 -4.82 -9.88
N ALA A 227 -0.39 -4.96 -9.11
CA ALA A 227 -0.50 -5.97 -8.07
C ALA A 227 -0.33 -7.38 -8.66
N GLY A 228 -0.98 -7.69 -9.77
CA GLY A 228 -0.80 -8.97 -10.46
C GLY A 228 0.63 -9.19 -10.97
N VAL A 229 1.28 -8.15 -11.49
CA VAL A 229 2.71 -8.23 -11.89
C VAL A 229 3.60 -8.52 -10.69
N TYR A 230 3.42 -7.78 -9.59
CA TYR A 230 4.20 -7.96 -8.38
C TYR A 230 4.02 -9.36 -7.81
N THR A 231 2.78 -9.78 -7.52
CA THR A 231 2.50 -11.09 -6.90
C THR A 231 2.94 -12.26 -7.79
N SER A 232 2.78 -12.17 -9.11
CA SER A 232 3.29 -13.23 -10.00
C SER A 232 4.82 -13.27 -10.06
N SER A 233 5.50 -12.12 -9.97
CA SER A 233 6.96 -12.06 -9.94
C SER A 233 7.51 -12.55 -8.60
N GLU A 234 6.83 -12.24 -7.51
CA GLU A 234 7.12 -12.72 -6.16
C GLU A 234 7.06 -14.25 -6.10
N LEU A 235 5.98 -14.85 -6.62
CA LEU A 235 5.84 -16.30 -6.68
C LEU A 235 6.84 -16.96 -7.64
N PHE A 236 7.18 -16.28 -8.74
CA PHE A 236 8.22 -16.77 -9.65
C PHE A 236 9.58 -16.81 -8.96
N MET A 237 9.93 -15.78 -8.20
CA MET A 237 11.19 -15.67 -7.48
C MET A 237 11.40 -16.79 -6.46
N VAL A 238 10.31 -17.26 -5.83
CA VAL A 238 10.34 -18.42 -4.91
C VAL A 238 10.84 -19.70 -5.58
N GLN A 239 10.61 -19.85 -6.89
CA GLN A 239 10.99 -21.05 -7.65
C GLN A 239 12.28 -20.84 -8.45
N ASP A 240 12.84 -19.63 -8.44
CA ASP A 240 13.99 -19.26 -9.24
C ASP A 240 15.29 -19.72 -8.55
N SER A 241 16.03 -20.58 -9.23
CA SER A 241 17.35 -21.09 -8.81
C SER A 241 18.50 -20.54 -9.66
N SER A 242 18.21 -19.57 -10.54
CA SER A 242 19.24 -18.88 -11.32
C SER A 242 20.12 -18.02 -10.42
N ARG A 243 21.34 -17.76 -10.89
CA ARG A 243 22.29 -16.92 -10.16
C ARG A 243 21.70 -15.51 -9.99
N ASP A 244 21.73 -15.01 -8.76
CA ASP A 244 21.27 -13.66 -8.41
C ASP A 244 19.84 -13.34 -8.90
N PHE A 245 18.98 -14.36 -9.06
CA PHE A 245 17.59 -14.26 -9.57
C PHE A 245 17.46 -13.64 -10.98
N GLU A 246 18.42 -13.91 -11.86
CA GLU A 246 18.44 -13.39 -13.24
C GLU A 246 17.12 -13.67 -14.00
N GLU A 247 16.58 -14.88 -13.88
CA GLU A 247 15.32 -15.25 -14.54
C GLU A 247 14.12 -14.46 -14.00
N THR A 248 14.09 -14.16 -12.69
CA THR A 248 13.10 -13.27 -12.08
C THR A 248 13.17 -11.87 -12.68
N TRP A 249 14.36 -11.33 -12.90
CA TRP A 249 14.51 -9.98 -13.48
C TRP A 249 14.01 -9.92 -14.92
N HIS A 250 14.27 -10.95 -15.72
CA HIS A 250 13.71 -11.08 -17.06
C HIS A 250 12.19 -11.28 -17.02
N PHE A 251 11.68 -12.04 -16.06
CA PHE A 251 10.23 -12.23 -15.88
C PHE A 251 9.53 -10.90 -15.60
N VAL A 252 10.06 -10.09 -14.68
CA VAL A 252 9.54 -8.75 -14.35
C VAL A 252 9.48 -7.87 -15.62
N ASP A 253 10.54 -7.84 -16.41
CA ASP A 253 10.58 -7.04 -17.65
C ASP A 253 9.50 -7.48 -18.65
N ARG A 254 9.31 -8.80 -18.82
CA ARG A 254 8.27 -9.36 -19.69
C ARG A 254 6.87 -8.98 -19.19
N GLN A 255 6.62 -9.11 -17.89
CA GLN A 255 5.32 -8.80 -17.28
C GLN A 255 4.95 -7.32 -17.40
N ILE A 256 5.88 -6.42 -17.09
CA ILE A 256 5.64 -4.98 -17.21
C ILE A 256 5.39 -4.60 -18.67
N SER A 257 6.15 -5.18 -19.60
CA SER A 257 5.94 -4.97 -21.04
C SER A 257 4.56 -5.43 -21.49
N ARG A 258 4.09 -6.56 -20.97
CA ARG A 258 2.76 -7.11 -21.25
C ARG A 258 1.66 -6.18 -20.74
N VAL A 259 1.75 -5.71 -19.50
CA VAL A 259 0.76 -4.79 -18.90
C VAL A 259 0.69 -3.46 -19.64
N LEU A 260 1.83 -2.89 -20.03
CA LEU A 260 1.84 -1.63 -20.79
C LEU A 260 1.25 -1.78 -22.19
N LYS A 261 1.43 -2.94 -22.84
CA LYS A 261 0.77 -3.25 -24.12
C LYS A 261 -0.74 -3.40 -23.94
N LEU A 262 -1.19 -4.07 -22.89
CA LEU A 262 -2.62 -4.21 -22.58
C LEU A 262 -3.27 -2.86 -22.27
N GLY A 263 -2.58 -1.97 -21.54
CA GLY A 263 -3.05 -0.61 -21.29
C GLY A 263 -3.26 0.20 -22.58
N LYS A 264 -2.32 0.10 -23.53
CA LYS A 264 -2.44 0.72 -24.86
C LYS A 264 -3.60 0.13 -25.66
N ALA A 265 -3.70 -1.21 -25.72
CA ALA A 265 -4.79 -1.86 -26.43
C ALA A 265 -6.17 -1.48 -25.84
N GLY A 266 -6.28 -1.35 -24.51
CA GLY A 266 -7.49 -0.89 -23.84
C GLY A 266 -7.82 0.57 -24.16
N SER A 267 -6.83 1.47 -24.15
CA SER A 267 -7.05 2.87 -24.54
C SER A 267 -7.41 3.02 -26.02
N ASP A 268 -6.75 2.26 -26.88
CA ASP A 268 -6.99 2.30 -28.33
C ASP A 268 -8.38 1.76 -28.67
N LEU A 269 -8.84 0.71 -27.96
CA LEU A 269 -10.19 0.18 -28.10
C LEU A 269 -11.25 1.17 -27.61
N LEU A 270 -11.03 1.80 -26.46
CA LEU A 270 -11.93 2.85 -25.94
C LEU A 270 -12.00 4.06 -26.89
N ASN A 271 -10.86 4.50 -27.42
CA ASN A 271 -10.80 5.58 -28.41
C ASN A 271 -11.48 5.20 -29.72
N PHE A 272 -11.33 3.95 -30.17
CA PHE A 272 -12.01 3.42 -31.35
C PHE A 272 -13.53 3.41 -31.17
N PHE A 273 -14.06 2.93 -30.03
CA PHE A 273 -15.50 2.96 -29.75
C PHE A 273 -16.03 4.38 -29.55
N ALA A 274 -15.26 5.27 -28.91
CA ALA A 274 -15.62 6.69 -28.80
C ALA A 274 -15.68 7.38 -30.17
N SER A 275 -14.76 7.04 -31.08
CA SER A 275 -14.71 7.60 -32.45
C SER A 275 -15.85 7.13 -33.36
N ARG A 276 -16.50 6.00 -33.02
CA ARG A 276 -17.58 5.40 -33.82
C ARG A 276 -19.00 5.62 -33.29
N GLY A 277 -19.15 6.50 -32.31
CA GLY A 277 -20.45 6.92 -31.80
C GLY A 277 -21.06 5.89 -30.87
N ALA A 278 -21.29 6.30 -29.62
CA ALA A 278 -22.21 5.58 -28.74
C ALA A 278 -23.57 5.43 -29.45
N PRO A 279 -24.23 4.26 -29.37
CA PRO A 279 -25.57 4.11 -29.91
C PRO A 279 -26.51 5.09 -29.20
N SER A 280 -27.05 6.06 -29.96
CA SER A 280 -28.08 6.97 -29.48
C SER A 280 -29.26 6.16 -28.93
N PRO A 281 -29.78 6.44 -27.72
CA PRO A 281 -30.98 5.78 -27.24
C PRO A 281 -32.12 6.09 -28.23
N GLY A 282 -32.69 5.02 -28.79
CA GLY A 282 -33.70 5.09 -29.83
C GLY A 282 -34.89 5.92 -29.36
N LYS A 283 -35.33 6.86 -30.19
CA LYS A 283 -36.63 7.52 -30.03
C LYS A 283 -37.70 6.44 -30.17
N GLY A 284 -38.37 6.12 -29.06
CA GLY A 284 -39.50 5.20 -29.07
C GLY A 284 -40.60 5.72 -29.99
N THR A 285 -40.89 4.96 -31.04
CA THR A 285 -42.08 5.12 -31.86
C THR A 285 -43.27 4.69 -30.99
N ARG A 286 -44.09 5.66 -30.57
CA ARG A 286 -45.38 5.41 -29.94
C ARG A 286 -46.35 5.03 -31.06
N VAL A 287 -46.82 3.78 -31.07
CA VAL A 287 -47.98 3.33 -31.86
C VAL A 287 -49.24 3.71 -31.09
#